data_AF-A0A7C0XJ88-F1
#
_entry.id   AF-A0A7C0XJ88-F1
#
_cell.length_a   1.000
_cell.length_b   1.000
_cell.length_c   1.000
_cell.angle_alpha   90.00
_cell.angle_beta   90.00
_cell.angle_gamma   90.00
#
_symmetry.space_group_name_H-M   'P 1'
#
loop_
_entity.id
_entity.type
_entity.pdbx_description
1 polymer ?
#
loop_
_entity_poly.entity_id
_entity_poly.type
_entity_poly.pdbx_seq_one_letter_code
_entity_poly.pdbx_strand_id
1 'polypeptide(L)'
;MVDHSLQLVVEALKECGKNPKESIVAVLGVSYRADVKERRGSRAVTLIEGLSRRGVKVRVYDPYFRVEDLSDLGCPVGKTLEEIVKGADCIAITVGHRSFR
;
A
#
# COMPACT_ATOMS: atom_id res chain seq x y z
N MET A 1 -2.36 -16.09 -2.91
CA MET A 1 -2.50 -15.42 -1.59
C MET A 1 -2.61 -13.91 -1.73
N VAL A 2 -1.73 -13.24 -2.50
CA VAL A 2 -1.86 -11.80 -2.81
C VAL A 2 -3.19 -11.48 -3.50
N ASP A 3 -3.67 -12.35 -4.37
CA ASP A 3 -4.98 -12.18 -5.04
C ASP A 3 -6.16 -12.11 -4.07
N HIS A 4 -6.10 -12.85 -2.97
CA HIS A 4 -7.13 -12.81 -1.95
C HIS A 4 -7.08 -11.47 -1.19
N SER A 5 -5.90 -11.01 -0.80
CA SER A 5 -5.73 -9.68 -0.17
C SER A 5 -6.21 -8.54 -1.09
N LEU A 6 -5.93 -8.66 -2.39
CA LEU A 6 -6.44 -7.72 -3.40
C LEU A 6 -7.97 -7.70 -3.43
N GLN A 7 -8.59 -8.87 -3.42
CA GLN A 7 -10.05 -9.00 -3.43
C GLN A 7 -10.66 -8.39 -2.16
N LEU A 8 -10.09 -8.68 -0.99
CA LEU A 8 -10.54 -8.11 0.28
C LEU A 8 -10.52 -6.58 0.29
N VAL A 9 -9.46 -5.95 -0.25
CA VAL A 9 -9.41 -4.47 -0.33
C VAL A 9 -10.53 -3.93 -1.22
N VAL A 10 -10.77 -4.55 -2.37
CA VAL A 10 -11.82 -4.13 -3.31
C VAL A 10 -13.22 -4.37 -2.72
N GLU A 11 -13.44 -5.49 -2.05
CA GLU A 11 -14.69 -5.82 -1.39
C GLU A 11 -14.97 -4.87 -0.23
N ALA A 12 -13.99 -4.62 0.65
CA ALA A 12 -14.14 -3.68 1.76
C ALA A 12 -14.51 -2.27 1.29
N LEU A 13 -13.87 -1.78 0.22
CA LEU A 13 -14.25 -0.49 -0.37
C LEU A 13 -15.71 -0.49 -0.85
N LYS A 14 -16.14 -1.55 -1.55
CA LYS A 14 -17.52 -1.67 -2.04
C LYS A 14 -18.54 -1.79 -0.90
N GLU A 15 -18.23 -2.55 0.15
CA GLU A 15 -19.08 -2.69 1.35
C GLU A 15 -19.25 -1.35 2.07
N CYS A 16 -18.23 -0.50 2.04
CA CYS A 16 -18.32 0.88 2.52
C CYS A 16 -18.99 1.85 1.52
N GLY A 17 -19.56 1.37 0.41
CA GLY A 17 -20.20 2.19 -0.62
C GLY A 17 -19.23 3.04 -1.45
N LYS A 18 -17.94 2.73 -1.40
CA LYS A 18 -16.89 3.45 -2.13
C LYS A 18 -16.62 2.80 -3.48
N ASN A 19 -16.50 3.62 -4.52
CA ASN A 19 -16.08 3.15 -5.84
C ASN A 19 -14.57 2.89 -5.83
N PRO A 20 -14.08 1.65 -6.06
CA PRO A 20 -12.66 1.33 -5.99
C PRO A 20 -11.78 2.18 -6.93
N LYS A 21 -12.29 2.61 -8.09
CA LYS A 21 -11.53 3.42 -9.04
C LYS A 21 -11.36 4.88 -8.61
N GLU A 22 -12.22 5.36 -7.72
CA GLU A 22 -12.17 6.72 -7.19
C GLU A 22 -11.48 6.77 -5.82
N SER A 23 -11.40 5.61 -5.16
CA SER A 23 -10.85 5.44 -3.83
C SER A 23 -9.33 5.51 -3.79
N ILE A 24 -8.81 5.95 -2.65
CA ILE A 24 -7.38 5.96 -2.34
C ILE A 24 -7.07 4.87 -1.32
N VAL A 25 -6.14 3.98 -1.67
CA VAL A 25 -5.61 2.95 -0.76
C VAL A 25 -4.20 3.35 -0.32
N ALA A 26 -4.03 3.54 0.98
CA ALA A 26 -2.73 3.73 1.63
C ALA A 26 -2.13 2.35 1.96
N VAL A 27 -1.03 1.98 1.30
CA VAL A 27 -0.28 0.76 1.58
C VAL A 27 0.87 1.08 2.51
N LEU A 28 0.86 0.47 3.70
CA LEU A 28 1.87 0.68 4.74
C LEU A 28 2.78 -0.55 4.83
N GLY A 29 4.02 -0.36 4.39
CA GLY A 29 5.04 -1.40 4.28
C GLY A 29 5.28 -1.84 2.83
N VAL A 30 6.54 -1.81 2.40
CA VAL A 30 7.01 -2.34 1.11
C VAL A 30 8.09 -3.39 1.33
N SER A 31 8.73 -3.38 2.50
CA SER A 31 9.70 -4.36 2.95
C SER A 31 9.22 -5.81 2.78
N TYR A 32 10.11 -6.75 2.51
CA TYR A 32 9.75 -8.17 2.40
C TYR A 32 9.37 -8.78 3.76
N ARG A 33 9.88 -8.18 4.85
CA ARG A 33 9.57 -8.51 6.24
C ARG A 33 9.68 -7.26 7.11
N ALA A 34 9.22 -7.37 8.35
CA ALA A 34 9.29 -6.27 9.31
C ALA A 34 10.73 -5.80 9.57
N ASP A 35 10.86 -4.49 9.69
CA ASP A 35 12.01 -3.74 10.21
C ASP A 35 13.33 -3.87 9.43
N VAL A 36 13.26 -4.08 8.12
CA VAL A 36 14.43 -4.17 7.24
C VAL A 36 14.24 -3.39 5.95
N LYS A 37 15.31 -2.75 5.45
CA LYS A 37 15.31 -2.09 4.14
C LYS A 37 15.62 -3.09 3.02
N GLU A 38 14.70 -3.99 2.70
CA GLU A 38 14.81 -4.90 1.55
C GLU A 38 13.41 -5.23 1.03
N ARG A 39 13.20 -5.11 -0.29
CA ARG A 39 11.88 -5.29 -0.94
C ARG A 39 11.86 -6.42 -1.96
N ARG A 40 12.99 -7.01 -2.30
CA ARG A 40 13.04 -8.15 -3.24
C ARG A 40 12.21 -9.31 -2.71
N GLY A 41 11.31 -9.81 -3.54
CA GLY A 41 10.35 -10.85 -3.17
C GLY A 41 9.21 -10.37 -2.27
N SER A 42 9.07 -9.06 -2.02
CA SER A 42 7.97 -8.52 -1.22
C SER A 42 6.63 -8.70 -1.92
N ARG A 43 5.69 -9.32 -1.21
CA ARG A 43 4.29 -9.45 -1.64
C ARG A 43 3.56 -8.11 -1.70
N ALA A 44 4.04 -7.10 -0.98
CA ALA A 44 3.47 -5.76 -1.00
C ALA A 44 3.60 -5.11 -2.39
N VAL A 45 4.73 -5.33 -3.08
CA VAL A 45 4.93 -4.82 -4.45
C VAL A 45 3.89 -5.41 -5.41
N THR A 46 3.67 -6.73 -5.35
CA THR A 46 2.64 -7.40 -6.16
C THR A 46 1.22 -6.90 -5.82
N LEU A 47 0.95 -6.60 -4.55
CA LEU A 47 -0.33 -6.01 -4.13
C LEU A 47 -0.52 -4.61 -4.74
N ILE A 48 0.49 -3.76 -4.65
CA ILE A 48 0.48 -2.39 -5.20
C ILE A 48 0.21 -2.43 -6.71
N GLU A 49 0.97 -3.24 -7.46
CA GLU A 49 0.75 -3.41 -8.90
C GLU A 49 -0.65 -3.93 -9.22
N GLY A 50 -1.14 -4.91 -8.46
CA GLY A 50 -2.47 -5.49 -8.67
C GLY A 50 -3.61 -4.51 -8.40
N LEU A 51 -3.47 -3.63 -7.41
CA LEU A 51 -4.43 -2.55 -7.14
C LEU A 51 -4.38 -1.50 -8.26
N SER A 52 -3.19 -1.06 -8.65
CA SER A 52 -3.01 -0.09 -9.74
C SER A 52 -3.56 -0.60 -11.07
N ARG A 53 -3.34 -1.87 -11.43
CA ARG A 53 -3.92 -2.50 -12.63
C ARG A 53 -5.45 -2.52 -12.63
N ARG A 54 -6.09 -2.53 -11.45
CA ARG A 54 -7.55 -2.42 -11.31
C ARG A 54 -8.07 -0.98 -11.31
N GLY A 55 -7.18 0.00 -11.47
CA GLY A 55 -7.50 1.42 -11.50
C GLY A 55 -7.70 2.04 -10.11
N VAL A 56 -7.31 1.35 -9.04
CA VAL A 56 -7.34 1.88 -7.68
C VAL A 56 -6.16 2.82 -7.48
N LYS A 57 -6.38 3.99 -6.86
CA LYS A 57 -5.29 4.92 -6.56
C LYS A 57 -4.53 4.41 -5.34
N VAL A 58 -3.26 4.11 -5.50
CA VAL A 58 -2.41 3.60 -4.41
C VAL A 58 -1.44 4.69 -3.96
N ARG A 59 -1.19 4.77 -2.67
CA ARG A 59 -0.12 5.57 -2.07
C ARG A 59 0.66 4.70 -1.09
N VAL A 60 1.95 4.93 -0.95
CA VAL A 60 2.82 4.00 -0.22
C VAL A 60 3.66 4.71 0.82
N TYR A 61 3.82 4.09 1.98
CA TYR A 61 4.76 4.51 2.99
C TYR A 61 5.46 3.29 3.59
N ASP A 62 6.79 3.36 3.70
CA ASP A 62 7.59 2.42 4.49
C ASP A 62 8.71 3.23 5.18
N PRO A 63 8.84 3.17 6.51
CA PRO A 63 9.80 4.00 7.25
C PRO A 63 11.27 3.67 6.93
N TYR A 64 11.55 2.52 6.31
CA TYR A 64 12.89 2.09 5.94
C TYR A 64 13.31 2.55 4.54
N PHE A 65 12.37 3.06 3.74
CA PHE A 65 12.61 3.50 2.36
C PHE A 65 12.43 5.00 2.21
N ARG A 66 13.30 5.62 1.43
CA ARG A 66 13.11 6.99 0.94
C ARG A 66 12.27 6.97 -0.33
N VAL A 67 11.73 8.13 -0.70
CA VAL A 67 10.91 8.29 -1.92
C VAL A 67 11.68 7.82 -3.16
N GLU A 68 12.98 8.11 -3.22
CA GLU A 68 13.82 7.77 -4.36
C GLU A 68 14.00 6.25 -4.50
N ASP A 69 14.01 5.51 -3.38
CA ASP A 69 14.19 4.05 -3.35
C ASP A 69 12.99 3.29 -3.94
N LEU A 70 11.83 3.95 -4.06
CA LEU A 70 10.54 3.37 -4.45
C LEU A 70 9.91 4.07 -5.67
N SER A 71 10.67 4.92 -6.34
CA SER A 71 10.21 5.71 -7.50
C SER A 71 9.75 4.85 -8.68
N ASP A 72 10.22 3.59 -8.77
CA ASP A 72 9.83 2.62 -9.80
C ASP A 72 8.42 2.04 -9.61
N LEU A 73 7.79 2.22 -8.44
CA LEU A 73 6.43 1.70 -8.19
C LEU A 73 5.33 2.44 -8.95
N GLY A 74 5.63 3.58 -9.58
CA GLY A 74 4.67 4.34 -10.38
C GLY A 74 3.50 4.91 -9.58
N CYS A 75 3.63 5.04 -8.26
CA CYS A 75 2.62 5.60 -7.37
C CYS A 75 3.25 6.56 -6.36
N PRO A 76 2.48 7.49 -5.76
CA PRO A 76 3.00 8.41 -4.76
C PRO A 76 3.58 7.67 -3.54
N VAL A 77 4.80 8.02 -3.18
CA VAL A 77 5.49 7.53 -1.98
C VAL A 77 5.63 8.69 -1.00
N GLY A 78 5.12 8.53 0.20
CA GLY A 78 5.13 9.60 1.21
C GLY A 78 6.39 9.60 2.04
N LYS A 79 6.72 10.76 2.60
CA LYS A 79 7.83 10.92 3.56
C LYS A 79 7.41 10.60 4.98
N THR A 80 6.12 10.71 5.25
CA THR A 80 5.51 10.50 6.57
C THR A 80 4.29 9.61 6.47
N LEU A 81 3.93 8.96 7.57
CA LEU A 81 2.74 8.13 7.65
C LEU A 81 1.49 9.00 7.40
N GLU A 82 1.44 10.17 8.03
CA GLU A 82 0.34 11.12 8.00
C GLU A 82 0.01 11.57 6.57
N GLU A 83 1.04 11.86 5.76
CA GLU A 83 0.88 12.25 4.36
C GLU A 83 0.13 11.19 3.55
N ILE A 84 0.39 9.92 3.82
CA ILE A 84 -0.17 8.81 3.05
C ILE A 84 -1.57 8.41 3.53
N VAL A 85 -1.78 8.39 4.85
CA VAL A 85 -3.08 7.99 5.42
C VAL A 85 -4.13 9.10 5.31
N LYS A 86 -3.73 10.37 5.22
CA LYS A 86 -4.67 11.49 5.16
C LYS A 86 -5.54 11.41 3.90
N GLY A 87 -6.84 11.24 4.13
CA GLY A 87 -7.85 11.13 3.08
C GLY A 87 -7.80 9.81 2.30
N ALA A 88 -7.13 8.78 2.83
CA ALA A 88 -7.25 7.43 2.29
C ALA A 88 -8.61 6.82 2.69
N ASP A 89 -9.24 6.09 1.76
CA ASP A 89 -10.48 5.35 2.00
C ASP A 89 -10.22 3.97 2.61
N CYS A 90 -9.02 3.43 2.40
CA CYS A 90 -8.57 2.16 2.96
C CYS A 90 -7.08 2.23 3.32
N ILE A 91 -6.73 1.63 4.46
CA ILE A 91 -5.34 1.46 4.89
C ILE A 91 -5.03 -0.04 4.86
N ALA A 92 -4.10 -0.44 4.01
CA ALA A 92 -3.61 -1.81 3.90
C ALA A 92 -2.24 -1.92 4.57
N ILE A 93 -2.20 -2.51 5.76
CA ILE A 93 -0.94 -2.81 6.46
C ILE A 93 -0.41 -4.13 5.94
N THR A 94 0.62 -4.08 5.11
CA THR A 94 1.21 -5.25 4.44
C THR A 94 2.41 -5.80 5.20
N VAL A 95 3.09 -4.95 5.97
CA VAL A 95 4.23 -5.31 6.79
C VAL A 95 4.03 -4.75 8.20
N GLY A 96 4.04 -5.63 9.20
CA GLY A 96 3.90 -5.26 10.60
C GLY A 96 5.17 -4.68 11.20
N HIS A 97 5.61 -3.51 10.73
CA HIS A 97 6.71 -2.77 11.34
C HIS A 97 6.38 -2.39 12.78
N ARG A 98 7.40 -2.37 13.66
CA ARG A 98 7.20 -1.93 15.05
C ARG A 98 6.69 -0.48 15.14
N SER A 99 7.06 0.36 14.18
CA SER A 99 6.63 1.76 14.08
C SER A 99 5.15 1.96 13.72
N PHE A 100 4.44 0.91 13.31
CA PHE A 100 3.01 0.98 12.98
C PHE A 100 2.11 0.54 14.15
N ARG A 101 2.68 0.24 15.31
CA ARG A 101 1.95 -0.18 16.51
C ARG A 101 1.70 0.98 17.46
#